data_AF-A0A7J6RX22-F1
#
_entry.id   AF-A0A7J6RX22-F1
#
_cell.length_a   1.000
_cell.length_b   1.000
_cell.length_c   1.000
_cell.angle_alpha   90.00
_cell.angle_beta   90.00
_cell.angle_gamma   90.00
#
_symmetry.space_group_name_H-M   'P 1'
#
loop_
_entity.id
_entity.type
_entity.pdbx_description
1 polymer ?
#
loop_
_entity_poly.entity_id
_entity_poly.type
_entity_poly.pdbx_seq_one_letter_code
_entity_poly.pdbx_strand_id
1 'polypeptide(L)'
;RTDAGVDLLRGEIFPTNSIGDTFRIDRDQHPLKVGGAGGLSLFTREMDPNAGETLLEALRAAGDGVGLWVAKSSALPSSPADLVQTINAMDIPVWVAGIVSWHRLAERGLWCTGCTDNLGESENPDLQKSIAPSLRKWIKVTHTEAAEEQRAGGFQTAPDCEVEQLGTYTLIPRYQPDSCPEELKSVSHIFWGSGSAFTEARRLLPELLGKVIVHGTGPGHTLETLLAAGVPKDRIVVCLNYEEFERRIRRDSYSRKIAPAWPYYLAGEAVYSNNDLEVTDKYSGDVVCRVAMARPADVEKAIAAAHSSEKAMASMPAFQRKKVLQHCVERFRTRAEELAYCLCVEAGKPIADSR
;
A
#
# COMPACT_ATOMS: atom_id res chain seq x y z
N ARG A 1 -13.10 3.71 -10.26
CA ARG A 1 -12.85 2.33 -9.81
C ARG A 1 -12.78 1.47 -11.07
N THR A 2 -11.65 0.84 -11.35
CA THR A 2 -11.55 -0.11 -12.47
C THR A 2 -12.25 -1.41 -12.10
N ASP A 3 -12.66 -2.19 -13.09
CA ASP A 3 -13.24 -3.54 -12.88
C ASP A 3 -12.22 -4.49 -12.20
N ALA A 4 -10.92 -4.22 -12.36
CA ALA A 4 -9.82 -4.90 -11.69
C ALA A 4 -9.57 -4.44 -10.24
N GLY A 5 -10.44 -3.55 -9.72
CA GLY A 5 -10.37 -3.17 -8.32
C GLY A 5 -9.34 -2.08 -8.00
N VAL A 6 -9.13 -1.10 -8.87
CA VAL A 6 -8.25 0.05 -8.57
C VAL A 6 -9.07 1.31 -8.42
N ASP A 7 -8.93 1.99 -7.29
CA ASP A 7 -9.44 3.34 -7.12
C ASP A 7 -8.35 4.34 -7.53
N LEU A 8 -8.36 4.75 -8.80
CA LEU A 8 -7.38 5.68 -9.38
C LEU A 8 -7.33 7.05 -8.67
N LEU A 9 -8.43 7.49 -8.04
CA LEU A 9 -8.45 8.74 -7.29
C LEU A 9 -7.71 8.62 -5.95
N ARG A 10 -7.75 7.41 -5.36
CA ARG A 10 -7.11 7.12 -4.07
C ARG A 10 -5.71 6.51 -4.22
N GLY A 11 -5.40 5.93 -5.38
CA GLY A 11 -4.18 5.16 -5.60
C GLY A 11 -4.17 3.88 -4.77
N GLU A 12 -5.30 3.16 -4.72
CA GLU A 12 -5.48 1.99 -3.84
C GLU A 12 -6.18 0.82 -4.56
N ILE A 13 -5.90 -0.41 -4.10
CA ILE A 13 -6.63 -1.63 -4.53
C ILE A 13 -7.87 -1.86 -3.66
N PHE A 14 -9.02 -2.07 -4.29
CA PHE A 14 -10.34 -2.37 -3.73
C PHE A 14 -10.95 -3.66 -4.34
N PRO A 15 -11.59 -4.53 -3.55
CA PRO A 15 -11.75 -4.45 -2.09
C PRO A 15 -10.40 -4.60 -1.40
N THR A 16 -10.21 -3.80 -0.33
CA THR A 16 -9.03 -3.92 0.53
C THR A 16 -9.10 -5.27 1.23
N ASN A 17 -8.04 -6.07 1.14
CA ASN A 17 -7.89 -7.20 2.04
C ASN A 17 -7.63 -6.64 3.45
N SER A 18 -8.62 -6.76 4.33
CA SER A 18 -8.52 -6.33 5.72
C SER A 18 -7.62 -7.30 6.49
N ILE A 19 -6.55 -6.80 7.08
CA ILE A 19 -5.79 -7.53 8.10
C ILE A 19 -6.44 -7.28 9.47
N GLY A 20 -6.48 -8.30 10.32
CA GLY A 20 -6.96 -8.14 11.70
C GLY A 20 -6.09 -7.19 12.51
N ASP A 21 -6.66 -6.49 13.50
CA ASP A 21 -5.95 -5.52 14.35
C ASP A 21 -4.75 -6.11 15.11
N THR A 22 -4.75 -7.43 15.32
CA THR A 22 -3.64 -8.18 15.92
C THR A 22 -2.39 -8.19 15.04
N PHE A 23 -2.54 -7.99 13.74
CA PHE A 23 -1.45 -7.94 12.76
C PHE A 23 -1.01 -6.51 12.43
N ARG A 24 -1.52 -5.50 13.13
CA ARG A 24 -1.13 -4.11 12.91
C ARG A 24 0.00 -3.69 13.86
N ILE A 25 0.88 -2.82 13.37
CA ILE A 25 2.03 -2.28 14.11
C ILE A 25 1.74 -0.93 14.76
N ASP A 26 2.41 -0.65 15.87
CA ASP A 26 2.38 0.66 16.52
C ASP A 26 3.24 1.68 15.73
N ARG A 27 3.10 2.98 16.03
CA ARG A 27 3.73 4.08 15.24
C ARG A 27 5.26 4.07 15.27
N ASP A 28 5.84 3.61 16.36
CA ASP A 28 7.28 3.49 16.63
C ASP A 28 7.92 2.28 15.94
N GLN A 29 7.10 1.35 15.44
CA GLN A 29 7.57 0.23 14.63
C GLN A 29 7.65 0.65 13.16
N HIS A 30 8.73 0.21 12.52
CA HIS A 30 9.01 0.51 11.12
C HIS A 30 8.97 -0.79 10.31
N PRO A 31 8.05 -0.91 9.33
CA PRO A 31 8.10 -2.02 8.39
C PRO A 31 9.34 -1.90 7.50
N LEU A 32 9.74 -3.01 6.89
CA LEU A 32 10.87 -3.04 5.96
C LEU A 32 10.37 -3.13 4.53
N LYS A 33 10.93 -2.33 3.64
CA LYS A 33 10.82 -2.51 2.20
C LYS A 33 12.01 -3.32 1.71
N VAL A 34 11.80 -4.50 1.12
CA VAL A 34 12.86 -5.32 0.53
C VAL A 34 12.69 -5.37 -0.98
N GLY A 35 13.73 -4.94 -1.71
CA GLY A 35 13.65 -4.69 -3.14
C GLY A 35 12.89 -3.40 -3.49
N GLY A 36 12.75 -3.14 -4.78
CA GLY A 36 12.20 -1.87 -5.28
C GLY A 36 13.13 -0.67 -5.06
N ALA A 37 12.66 0.54 -5.44
CA ALA A 37 13.41 1.77 -5.17
C ALA A 37 13.33 2.14 -3.68
N GLY A 38 14.47 2.48 -3.08
CA GLY A 38 14.57 2.89 -1.67
C GLY A 38 14.46 1.76 -0.64
N GLY A 39 14.29 0.51 -1.07
CA GLY A 39 14.26 -0.66 -0.18
C GLY A 39 15.63 -1.32 0.00
N LEU A 40 15.73 -2.22 0.98
CA LEU A 40 16.89 -3.08 1.20
C LEU A 40 17.14 -3.92 -0.06
N SER A 41 18.29 -3.72 -0.70
CA SER A 41 18.68 -4.50 -1.89
C SER A 41 19.48 -5.72 -1.49
N LEU A 42 18.91 -6.91 -1.72
CA LEU A 42 19.58 -8.20 -1.49
C LEU A 42 20.49 -8.62 -2.66
N PHE A 43 20.42 -7.91 -3.78
CA PHE A 43 21.16 -8.23 -4.99
C PHE A 43 21.98 -7.04 -5.49
N THR A 44 23.13 -7.33 -6.11
CA THR A 44 23.72 -6.51 -7.16
C THR A 44 23.24 -6.99 -8.53
N ARG A 45 23.40 -6.16 -9.55
CA ARG A 45 23.05 -6.52 -10.93
C ARG A 45 24.32 -6.55 -11.74
N GLU A 46 24.53 -7.65 -12.44
CA GLU A 46 25.56 -7.78 -13.47
C GLU A 46 24.85 -7.69 -14.83
N MET A 47 25.13 -6.62 -15.57
CA MET A 47 24.51 -6.40 -16.88
C MET A 47 25.21 -7.28 -17.91
N ASP A 48 24.44 -7.93 -18.78
CA ASP A 48 25.02 -8.56 -19.97
C ASP A 48 25.41 -7.44 -20.96
N PRO A 49 26.71 -7.31 -21.33
CA PRO A 49 27.18 -6.26 -22.22
C PRO A 49 26.56 -6.33 -23.62
N ASN A 50 26.13 -7.52 -24.06
CA ASN A 50 25.58 -7.75 -25.40
C ASN A 50 24.04 -7.72 -25.42
N ALA A 51 23.38 -7.66 -24.26
CA ALA A 51 21.93 -7.76 -24.15
C ALA A 51 21.16 -6.75 -25.01
N GLY A 52 21.71 -5.56 -25.25
CA GLY A 52 21.05 -4.58 -26.12
C GLY A 52 21.13 -4.93 -27.59
N GLU A 53 22.26 -5.49 -28.05
CA GLU A 53 22.38 -5.99 -29.42
C GLU A 53 21.45 -7.19 -29.61
N THR A 54 21.44 -8.14 -28.66
CA THR A 54 20.53 -9.28 -28.69
C THR A 54 19.05 -8.85 -28.69
N LEU A 55 18.70 -7.82 -27.91
CA LEU A 55 17.34 -7.26 -27.92
C LEU A 55 16.99 -6.69 -29.30
N LEU A 56 17.87 -5.90 -29.91
CA LEU A 56 17.63 -5.32 -31.23
C LEU A 56 17.52 -6.39 -32.32
N GLU A 57 18.36 -7.42 -32.26
CA GLU A 57 18.29 -8.58 -33.15
C GLU A 57 16.95 -9.31 -33.01
N ALA A 58 16.53 -9.58 -31.77
CA ALA A 58 15.26 -10.26 -31.50
C ALA A 58 14.06 -9.44 -32.01
N LEU A 59 14.05 -8.12 -31.76
CA LEU A 59 13.00 -7.22 -32.26
C LEU A 59 12.95 -7.19 -33.79
N ARG A 60 14.11 -7.10 -34.46
CA ARG A 60 14.18 -7.12 -35.94
C ARG A 60 13.77 -8.47 -36.53
N ALA A 61 14.16 -9.56 -35.89
CA ALA A 61 13.84 -10.91 -36.33
C ALA A 61 12.35 -11.24 -36.19
N ALA A 62 11.68 -10.68 -35.17
CA ALA A 62 10.24 -10.84 -34.98
C ALA A 62 9.41 -10.15 -36.07
N GLY A 63 9.94 -9.09 -36.69
CA GLY A 63 9.29 -8.38 -37.80
C GLY A 63 8.04 -7.60 -37.37
N ASP A 64 7.08 -7.47 -38.29
CA ASP A 64 5.86 -6.71 -38.06
C ASP A 64 4.99 -7.35 -36.95
N GLY A 65 4.43 -6.49 -36.09
CA GLY A 65 3.55 -6.95 -35.00
C GLY A 65 4.28 -7.38 -33.72
N VAL A 66 5.56 -7.04 -33.58
CA VAL A 66 6.29 -7.17 -32.31
C VAL A 66 6.04 -5.97 -31.40
N GLY A 67 5.99 -6.22 -30.09
CA GLY A 67 6.03 -5.20 -29.04
C GLY A 67 7.15 -5.48 -28.05
N LEU A 68 7.60 -4.43 -27.36
CA LEU A 68 8.60 -4.52 -26.29
C LEU A 68 7.92 -4.41 -24.92
N TRP A 69 8.14 -5.41 -24.06
CA TRP A 69 7.73 -5.36 -22.67
C TRP A 69 8.93 -5.17 -21.74
N VAL A 70 8.88 -4.18 -20.87
CA VAL A 70 9.97 -3.87 -19.93
C VAL A 70 9.53 -4.14 -18.50
N ALA A 71 10.02 -5.24 -17.91
CA ALA A 71 9.64 -5.66 -16.55
C ALA A 71 10.09 -4.65 -15.48
N LYS A 72 11.20 -3.95 -15.71
CA LYS A 72 11.72 -2.88 -14.85
C LYS A 72 12.62 -1.95 -15.64
N SER A 73 12.73 -0.68 -15.25
CA SER A 73 13.60 0.28 -15.95
C SER A 73 15.06 -0.18 -16.12
N SER A 74 15.57 -0.98 -15.17
CA SER A 74 16.92 -1.55 -15.23
C SER A 74 17.07 -2.74 -16.18
N ALA A 75 15.95 -3.33 -16.64
CA ALA A 75 15.95 -4.41 -17.59
C ALA A 75 16.19 -3.94 -19.03
N LEU A 76 16.01 -2.65 -19.32
CA LEU A 76 16.42 -2.11 -20.62
C LEU A 76 17.92 -1.75 -20.57
N PRO A 77 18.79 -2.40 -21.36
CA PRO A 77 20.23 -2.13 -21.39
C PRO A 77 20.55 -0.67 -21.73
N SER A 78 21.75 -0.20 -21.40
CA SER A 78 22.23 1.14 -21.78
C SER A 78 23.14 1.15 -23.01
N SER A 79 23.55 -0.04 -23.47
CA SER A 79 24.34 -0.28 -24.67
C SER A 79 23.49 -1.03 -25.70
N PRO A 80 23.65 -0.81 -27.01
CA PRO A 80 24.46 0.26 -27.61
C PRO A 80 23.91 1.66 -27.27
N ALA A 81 24.72 2.69 -27.46
CA ALA A 81 24.38 4.06 -27.05
C ALA A 81 23.12 4.63 -27.75
N ASP A 82 22.82 4.12 -28.94
CA ASP A 82 21.67 4.45 -29.77
C ASP A 82 20.48 3.50 -29.59
N LEU A 83 20.52 2.59 -28.59
CA LEU A 83 19.49 1.57 -28.37
C LEU A 83 18.08 2.19 -28.31
N VAL A 84 17.92 3.25 -27.52
CA VAL A 84 16.61 3.90 -27.31
C VAL A 84 16.11 4.57 -28.60
N GLN A 85 17.00 5.27 -29.32
CA GLN A 85 16.68 5.92 -30.59
C GLN A 85 16.29 4.87 -31.63
N THR A 86 16.98 3.74 -31.64
CA THR A 86 16.70 2.62 -32.53
C THR A 86 15.34 2.01 -32.23
N ILE A 87 15.02 1.74 -30.95
CA ILE A 87 13.70 1.21 -30.55
C ILE A 87 12.59 2.19 -30.93
N ASN A 88 12.76 3.49 -30.67
CA ASN A 88 11.77 4.51 -31.05
C ASN A 88 11.55 4.55 -32.57
N ALA A 89 12.63 4.40 -33.36
CA ALA A 89 12.55 4.40 -34.82
C ALA A 89 11.87 3.15 -35.39
N MET A 90 11.73 2.07 -34.63
CA MET A 90 10.97 0.88 -35.03
C MET A 90 9.45 1.10 -34.96
N ASP A 91 8.97 2.14 -34.29
CA ASP A 91 7.54 2.46 -34.13
C ASP A 91 6.71 1.28 -33.58
N ILE A 92 7.28 0.56 -32.61
CA ILE A 92 6.65 -0.60 -31.95
C ILE A 92 5.99 -0.19 -30.64
N PRO A 93 4.93 -0.89 -30.20
CA PRO A 93 4.35 -0.68 -28.88
C PRO A 93 5.37 -1.05 -27.78
N VAL A 94 5.56 -0.14 -26.83
CA VAL A 94 6.43 -0.34 -25.65
C VAL A 94 5.56 -0.30 -24.40
N TRP A 95 5.53 -1.40 -23.66
CA TRP A 95 4.73 -1.53 -22.45
C TRP A 95 5.61 -1.79 -21.22
N VAL A 96 5.26 -1.18 -20.08
CA VAL A 96 6.09 -1.19 -18.88
C VAL A 96 5.31 -1.75 -17.69
N ALA A 97 5.96 -2.47 -16.78
CA ALA A 97 5.27 -3.06 -15.63
C ALA A 97 4.67 -2.04 -14.62
N GLY A 98 5.18 -0.80 -14.59
CA GLY A 98 4.65 0.20 -13.66
C GLY A 98 5.20 1.62 -13.83
N ILE A 99 4.51 2.56 -13.20
CA ILE A 99 4.67 4.01 -13.42
C ILE A 99 6.07 4.55 -13.11
N VAL A 100 6.73 4.06 -12.05
CA VAL A 100 8.09 4.48 -11.71
C VAL A 100 9.10 4.04 -12.78
N SER A 101 8.93 2.83 -13.32
CA SER A 101 9.76 2.35 -14.42
C SER A 101 9.48 3.14 -15.70
N TRP A 102 8.21 3.44 -15.96
CA TRP A 102 7.78 4.25 -17.10
C TRP A 102 8.43 5.63 -17.09
N HIS A 103 8.36 6.37 -15.98
CA HIS A 103 9.02 7.67 -15.84
C HIS A 103 10.52 7.60 -16.11
N ARG A 104 11.23 6.62 -15.53
CA ARG A 104 12.68 6.46 -15.73
C ARG A 104 13.05 6.13 -17.17
N LEU A 105 12.21 5.39 -17.88
CA LEU A 105 12.43 5.06 -19.29
C LEU A 105 12.11 6.26 -20.20
N ALA A 106 11.05 7.02 -19.88
CA ALA A 106 10.74 8.27 -20.56
C ALA A 106 11.86 9.32 -20.38
N GLU A 107 12.45 9.42 -19.20
CA GLU A 107 13.65 10.25 -18.94
C GLU A 107 14.86 9.82 -19.78
N ARG A 108 14.96 8.52 -20.13
CA ARG A 108 15.97 8.01 -21.06
C ARG A 108 15.62 8.26 -22.53
N GLY A 109 14.48 8.90 -22.82
CA GLY A 109 13.98 9.20 -24.16
C GLY A 109 13.21 8.06 -24.83
N LEU A 110 12.88 6.98 -24.11
CA LEU A 110 12.09 5.87 -24.67
C LEU A 110 10.61 6.27 -24.75
N TRP A 111 10.03 6.16 -25.94
CA TRP A 111 8.59 6.35 -26.12
C TRP A 111 7.85 5.12 -25.59
N CYS A 112 7.14 5.29 -24.49
CA CYS A 112 6.39 4.21 -23.85
C CYS A 112 4.89 4.36 -24.13
N THR A 113 4.28 3.38 -24.79
CA THR A 113 2.84 3.35 -25.11
C THR A 113 1.96 3.32 -23.87
N GLY A 114 2.42 2.66 -22.79
CA GLY A 114 1.71 2.64 -21.51
C GLY A 114 2.34 1.72 -20.48
N CYS A 115 1.61 1.45 -19.41
CA CYS A 115 2.07 0.57 -18.34
C CYS A 115 0.91 -0.16 -17.64
N THR A 116 1.21 -1.25 -16.92
CA THR A 116 0.22 -2.01 -16.14
C THR A 116 -0.07 -1.43 -14.76
N ASP A 117 0.44 -0.24 -14.41
CA ASP A 117 0.24 0.38 -13.08
C ASP A 117 0.58 -0.52 -11.88
N ASN A 118 1.54 -1.44 -12.05
CA ASN A 118 1.89 -2.50 -11.08
C ASN A 118 0.76 -3.49 -10.74
N LEU A 119 -0.30 -3.57 -11.55
CA LEU A 119 -1.41 -4.51 -11.38
C LEU A 119 -1.05 -5.96 -11.72
N GLY A 120 0.14 -6.18 -12.25
CA GLY A 120 0.64 -7.49 -12.62
C GLY A 120 0.58 -7.72 -14.13
N GLU A 121 1.25 -8.78 -14.53
CA GLU A 121 1.46 -9.12 -15.94
C GLU A 121 0.33 -10.01 -16.51
N SER A 122 -0.71 -10.27 -15.72
CA SER A 122 -1.94 -10.92 -16.17
C SER A 122 -2.97 -9.92 -16.73
N GLU A 123 -2.78 -8.62 -16.48
CA GLU A 123 -3.66 -7.59 -16.99
C GLU A 123 -3.43 -7.38 -18.50
N ASN A 124 -4.51 -7.50 -19.27
CA ASN A 124 -4.47 -7.29 -20.72
C ASN A 124 -4.54 -5.78 -21.02
N PRO A 125 -3.53 -5.19 -21.69
CA PRO A 125 -3.53 -3.77 -22.03
C PRO A 125 -4.49 -3.40 -23.18
N ASP A 126 -5.14 -4.39 -23.79
CA ASP A 126 -6.14 -4.24 -24.87
C ASP A 126 -5.66 -3.43 -26.09
N LEU A 127 -4.34 -3.45 -26.34
CA LEU A 127 -3.71 -2.69 -27.42
C LEU A 127 -4.18 -3.12 -28.81
N GLN A 128 -4.46 -4.40 -29.00
CA GLN A 128 -4.88 -4.97 -30.29
C GLN A 128 -6.21 -4.40 -30.79
N LYS A 129 -7.05 -3.84 -29.92
CA LYS A 129 -8.33 -3.25 -30.35
C LYS A 129 -8.22 -1.80 -30.81
N SER A 130 -7.14 -1.09 -30.47
CA SER A 130 -7.06 0.36 -30.64
C SER A 130 -5.73 0.84 -31.18
N ILE A 131 -4.65 0.63 -30.42
CA ILE A 131 -3.34 1.26 -30.65
C ILE A 131 -2.44 0.41 -31.55
N ALA A 132 -2.44 -0.92 -31.38
CA ALA A 132 -1.55 -1.83 -32.10
C ALA A 132 -2.29 -3.10 -32.60
N PRO A 133 -3.17 -3.00 -33.60
CA PRO A 133 -3.98 -4.14 -34.08
C PRO A 133 -3.19 -5.29 -34.69
N SER A 134 -1.96 -5.02 -35.14
CA SER A 134 -1.02 -6.01 -35.68
C SER A 134 -0.19 -6.70 -34.62
N LEU A 135 -0.24 -6.28 -33.35
CA LEU A 135 0.55 -6.89 -32.27
C LEU A 135 0.23 -8.38 -32.16
N ARG A 136 1.24 -9.25 -32.25
CA ARG A 136 1.13 -10.71 -32.11
C ARG A 136 2.21 -11.30 -31.22
N LYS A 137 3.30 -10.57 -30.94
CA LYS A 137 4.41 -11.07 -30.13
C LYS A 137 4.95 -9.98 -29.20
N TRP A 138 5.25 -10.36 -27.96
CA TRP A 138 5.99 -9.56 -27.00
C TRP A 138 7.40 -10.09 -26.83
N ILE A 139 8.40 -9.21 -26.90
CA ILE A 139 9.73 -9.46 -26.38
C ILE A 139 9.83 -8.79 -25.02
N LYS A 140 9.92 -9.60 -23.97
CA LYS A 140 10.01 -9.15 -22.59
C LYS A 140 11.44 -9.13 -22.12
N VAL A 141 11.93 -7.96 -21.70
CA VAL A 141 13.24 -7.87 -21.03
C VAL A 141 13.09 -7.97 -19.51
N THR A 142 13.87 -8.87 -18.91
CA THR A 142 13.85 -9.18 -17.47
C THR A 142 15.24 -9.65 -16.98
N HIS A 143 15.36 -10.14 -15.74
CA HIS A 143 16.59 -10.79 -15.27
C HIS A 143 16.71 -12.23 -15.79
N THR A 144 17.94 -12.72 -15.94
CA THR A 144 18.27 -14.02 -16.54
C THR A 144 17.47 -15.18 -15.97
N GLU A 145 17.45 -15.34 -14.63
CA GLU A 145 16.67 -16.42 -14.00
C GLU A 145 15.18 -16.39 -14.36
N ALA A 146 14.55 -15.21 -14.42
CA ALA A 146 13.14 -15.10 -14.80
C ALA A 146 12.90 -15.43 -16.29
N ALA A 147 13.88 -15.16 -17.15
CA ALA A 147 13.83 -15.55 -18.55
C ALA A 147 14.01 -17.06 -18.72
N GLU A 148 14.92 -17.68 -17.96
CA GLU A 148 15.17 -19.13 -17.96
C GLU A 148 14.01 -19.92 -17.33
N GLU A 149 13.37 -19.36 -16.31
CA GLU A 149 12.17 -19.91 -15.68
C GLU A 149 10.93 -19.86 -16.60
N GLN A 150 11.07 -19.48 -17.88
CA GLN A 150 10.05 -19.66 -18.93
C GLN A 150 9.54 -21.12 -18.99
N ARG A 151 8.65 -21.46 -18.06
CA ARG A 151 7.76 -22.61 -18.16
C ARG A 151 6.50 -22.14 -18.84
N ALA A 152 6.02 -22.96 -19.79
CA ALA A 152 4.79 -22.74 -20.54
C ALA A 152 3.67 -22.16 -19.65
N GLY A 153 3.20 -20.94 -19.98
CA GLY A 153 2.00 -20.34 -19.40
C GLY A 153 2.16 -19.24 -18.33
N GLY A 154 3.38 -18.82 -17.95
CA GLY A 154 3.58 -17.88 -16.82
C GLY A 154 3.44 -16.38 -17.10
N PHE A 155 3.43 -15.95 -18.36
CA PHE A 155 3.24 -14.54 -18.75
C PHE A 155 2.19 -14.49 -19.86
N GLN A 156 1.00 -13.98 -19.54
CA GLN A 156 -0.18 -13.95 -20.43
C GLN A 156 -0.68 -12.52 -20.60
N THR A 157 0.23 -11.55 -20.80
CA THR A 157 -0.12 -10.13 -20.96
C THR A 157 -1.05 -9.86 -22.14
N ALA A 158 -1.19 -10.80 -23.06
CA ALA A 158 -2.38 -10.96 -23.86
C ALA A 158 -2.52 -12.46 -24.17
N PRO A 159 -3.69 -13.08 -23.93
CA PRO A 159 -3.89 -14.51 -24.25
C PRO A 159 -3.62 -14.82 -25.74
N ASP A 160 -3.66 -13.80 -26.59
CA ASP A 160 -3.51 -13.89 -28.05
C ASP A 160 -2.12 -13.46 -28.57
N CYS A 161 -1.12 -13.24 -27.70
CA CYS A 161 0.25 -12.89 -28.12
C CYS A 161 1.26 -13.96 -27.71
N GLU A 162 2.19 -14.29 -28.61
CA GLU A 162 3.41 -15.02 -28.29
C GLU A 162 4.29 -14.18 -27.35
N VAL A 163 5.03 -14.83 -26.45
CA VAL A 163 5.91 -14.14 -25.51
C VAL A 163 7.28 -14.81 -25.55
N GLU A 164 8.29 -14.00 -25.84
CA GLU A 164 9.69 -14.35 -25.71
C GLU A 164 10.30 -13.54 -24.55
N GLN A 165 10.98 -14.21 -23.61
CA GLN A 165 11.66 -13.52 -22.51
C GLN A 165 13.17 -13.48 -22.77
N LEU A 166 13.76 -12.31 -22.55
CA LEU A 166 15.18 -12.06 -22.73
C LEU A 166 15.77 -11.56 -21.41
N GLY A 167 16.72 -12.32 -20.88
CA GLY A 167 17.49 -11.95 -19.70
C GLY A 167 18.54 -10.91 -20.06
N THR A 168 18.42 -9.69 -19.54
CA THR A 168 19.37 -8.59 -19.84
C THR A 168 20.37 -8.32 -18.73
N TYR A 169 20.17 -8.94 -17.56
CA TYR A 169 21.06 -8.86 -16.42
C TYR A 169 20.86 -10.03 -15.47
N THR A 170 21.91 -10.38 -14.74
CA THR A 170 21.89 -11.40 -13.70
C THR A 170 21.81 -10.74 -12.32
N LEU A 171 20.99 -11.32 -11.45
CA LEU A 171 20.91 -10.92 -10.04
C LEU A 171 21.98 -11.68 -9.26
N ILE A 172 22.92 -10.96 -8.66
CA ILE A 172 24.00 -11.54 -7.87
C ILE A 172 23.69 -11.32 -6.38
N PRO A 173 23.50 -12.38 -5.58
CA PRO A 173 23.27 -12.26 -4.14
C PRO A 173 24.38 -11.46 -3.45
N ARG A 174 24.00 -10.50 -2.60
CA ARG A 174 24.96 -9.65 -1.86
C ARG A 174 25.41 -10.25 -0.54
N TYR A 175 24.62 -11.17 0.00
CA TYR A 175 24.77 -11.66 1.35
C TYR A 175 24.85 -13.19 1.35
N GLN A 176 25.53 -13.72 2.34
CA GLN A 176 25.47 -15.12 2.72
C GLN A 176 24.62 -15.25 3.99
N PRO A 177 24.11 -16.45 4.33
CA PRO A 177 23.25 -16.62 5.50
C PRO A 177 23.88 -16.10 6.82
N ASP A 178 25.20 -16.25 6.97
CA ASP A 178 25.99 -15.75 8.10
C ASP A 178 26.15 -14.22 8.12
N SER A 179 25.97 -13.56 6.97
CA SER A 179 26.04 -12.10 6.78
C SER A 179 24.68 -11.49 6.45
N CYS A 180 23.59 -12.17 6.80
CA CYS A 180 22.22 -11.67 6.62
C CYS A 180 22.07 -10.27 7.28
N PRO A 181 21.47 -9.28 6.58
CA PRO A 181 21.25 -7.93 7.13
C PRO A 181 20.46 -7.92 8.44
N GLU A 182 20.87 -7.06 9.39
CA GLU A 182 20.19 -6.93 10.69
C GLU A 182 18.78 -6.36 10.58
N GLU A 183 18.50 -5.49 9.59
CA GLU A 183 17.12 -5.02 9.37
C GLU A 183 16.20 -6.18 9.01
N LEU A 184 16.65 -7.10 8.15
CA LEU A 184 15.88 -8.29 7.78
C LEU A 184 15.67 -9.23 8.99
N LYS A 185 16.60 -9.24 9.94
CA LYS A 185 16.51 -10.02 11.19
C LYS A 185 15.67 -9.36 12.29
N SER A 186 15.32 -8.09 12.21
CA SER A 186 14.62 -7.41 13.33
C SER A 186 13.16 -7.10 13.02
N VAL A 187 12.76 -7.13 11.75
CA VAL A 187 11.43 -6.71 11.31
C VAL A 187 10.39 -7.82 11.38
N SER A 188 9.15 -7.43 11.67
CA SER A 188 7.98 -8.30 11.69
C SER A 188 7.05 -8.07 10.49
N HIS A 189 7.23 -6.99 9.74
CA HIS A 189 6.38 -6.58 8.63
C HIS A 189 7.26 -6.22 7.45
N ILE A 190 7.04 -6.86 6.30
CA ILE A 190 7.88 -6.66 5.11
C ILE A 190 7.02 -6.42 3.89
N PHE A 191 7.32 -5.35 3.15
CA PHE A 191 6.86 -5.17 1.78
C PHE A 191 7.88 -5.73 0.79
N TRP A 192 7.42 -6.61 -0.09
CA TRP A 192 8.22 -7.30 -1.09
C TRP A 192 8.10 -6.60 -2.44
N GLY A 193 9.20 -5.98 -2.87
CA GLY A 193 9.29 -5.32 -4.18
C GLY A 193 9.48 -6.29 -5.36
N SER A 194 9.79 -7.56 -5.12
CA SER A 194 9.82 -8.63 -6.13
C SER A 194 9.78 -10.03 -5.50
N GLY A 195 9.31 -11.03 -6.26
CA GLY A 195 9.36 -12.44 -5.88
C GLY A 195 10.77 -12.94 -5.59
N SER A 196 11.75 -12.57 -6.44
CA SER A 196 13.16 -12.95 -6.23
C SER A 196 13.75 -12.38 -4.93
N ALA A 197 13.31 -11.18 -4.49
CA ALA A 197 13.73 -10.61 -3.21
C ALA A 197 13.16 -11.39 -2.01
N PHE A 198 11.92 -11.87 -2.12
CA PHE A 198 11.32 -12.75 -1.12
C PHE A 198 12.02 -14.12 -1.07
N THR A 199 12.27 -14.75 -2.22
CA THR A 199 12.98 -16.04 -2.31
C THR A 199 14.38 -15.93 -1.71
N GLU A 200 15.13 -14.87 -2.02
CA GLU A 200 16.45 -14.64 -1.45
C GLU A 200 16.42 -14.35 0.04
N ALA A 201 15.44 -13.58 0.53
CA ALA A 201 15.26 -13.39 1.97
C ALA A 201 15.00 -14.70 2.71
N ARG A 202 14.29 -15.66 2.11
CA ARG A 202 14.09 -17.00 2.68
C ARG A 202 15.37 -17.83 2.68
N ARG A 203 16.23 -17.67 1.67
CA ARG A 203 17.54 -18.32 1.63
C ARG A 203 18.46 -17.79 2.73
N LEU A 204 18.45 -16.47 2.95
CA LEU A 204 19.25 -15.82 4.00
C LEU A 204 18.72 -16.09 5.40
N LEU A 205 17.39 -16.19 5.56
CA LEU A 205 16.72 -16.34 6.84
C LEU A 205 15.69 -17.50 6.76
N PRO A 206 16.10 -18.76 7.01
CA PRO A 206 15.20 -19.91 6.89
C PRO A 206 13.92 -19.84 7.74
N GLU A 207 13.97 -19.14 8.88
CA GLU A 207 12.84 -18.91 9.78
C GLU A 207 11.93 -17.73 9.39
N LEU A 208 12.17 -17.09 8.24
CA LEU A 208 11.45 -15.88 7.79
C LEU A 208 9.93 -16.00 7.91
N LEU A 209 9.35 -17.14 7.51
CA LEU A 209 7.90 -17.35 7.52
C LEU A 209 7.28 -17.43 8.93
N GLY A 210 8.06 -17.88 9.92
CA GLY A 210 7.63 -17.89 11.32
C GLY A 210 7.74 -16.51 11.97
N LYS A 211 8.63 -15.67 11.44
CA LYS A 211 9.02 -14.38 12.01
C LYS A 211 8.22 -13.20 11.44
N VAL A 212 8.04 -13.19 10.13
CA VAL A 212 7.29 -12.13 9.45
C VAL A 212 5.81 -12.39 9.67
N ILE A 213 5.15 -11.43 10.32
CA ILE A 213 3.73 -11.46 10.66
C ILE A 213 2.90 -11.04 9.45
N VAL A 214 3.33 -10.00 8.72
CA VAL A 214 2.62 -9.48 7.54
C VAL A 214 3.55 -9.28 6.37
N HIS A 215 3.10 -9.73 5.20
CA HIS A 215 3.75 -9.60 3.91
C HIS A 215 2.96 -8.63 3.03
N GLY A 216 3.54 -7.48 2.71
CA GLY A 216 3.02 -6.53 1.73
C GLY A 216 3.52 -6.87 0.32
N THR A 217 2.65 -6.77 -0.67
CA THR A 217 3.04 -7.00 -2.08
C THR A 217 2.05 -6.38 -3.06
N GLY A 218 2.45 -6.27 -4.32
CA GLY A 218 1.53 -5.99 -5.44
C GLY A 218 0.77 -7.24 -5.89
N PRO A 219 -0.31 -7.09 -6.67
CA PRO A 219 -1.18 -8.19 -7.09
C PRO A 219 -0.57 -9.16 -8.12
N GLY A 220 0.62 -8.87 -8.65
CA GLY A 220 1.28 -9.68 -9.69
C GLY A 220 2.12 -10.85 -9.15
N HIS A 221 3.16 -11.22 -9.90
CA HIS A 221 3.96 -12.43 -9.67
C HIS A 221 4.50 -12.60 -8.24
N THR A 222 4.86 -11.51 -7.56
CA THR A 222 5.30 -11.57 -6.16
C THR A 222 4.23 -12.15 -5.22
N LEU A 223 2.94 -11.85 -5.46
CA LEU A 223 1.83 -12.46 -4.73
C LEU A 223 1.75 -13.96 -4.98
N GLU A 224 1.90 -14.39 -6.24
CA GLU A 224 1.94 -15.81 -6.61
C GLU A 224 3.10 -16.53 -5.90
N THR A 225 4.29 -15.90 -5.86
CA THR A 225 5.45 -16.44 -5.16
C THR A 225 5.18 -16.62 -3.66
N LEU A 226 4.54 -15.64 -3.01
CA LEU A 226 4.18 -15.71 -1.59
C LEU A 226 3.16 -16.83 -1.33
N LEU A 227 2.13 -16.94 -2.17
CA LEU A 227 1.10 -17.97 -2.04
C LEU A 227 1.67 -19.37 -2.27
N ALA A 228 2.51 -19.56 -3.30
CA ALA A 228 3.19 -20.81 -3.60
C ALA A 228 4.15 -21.24 -2.48
N ALA A 229 4.73 -20.28 -1.75
CA ALA A 229 5.56 -20.52 -0.57
C ALA A 229 4.75 -20.85 0.70
N GLY A 230 3.42 -20.83 0.64
CA GLY A 230 2.54 -21.16 1.76
C GLY A 230 2.29 -20.02 2.75
N VAL A 231 2.50 -18.76 2.34
CA VAL A 231 2.15 -17.60 3.18
C VAL A 231 0.62 -17.52 3.34
N PRO A 232 0.07 -17.51 4.56
CA PRO A 232 -1.37 -17.41 4.78
C PRO A 232 -1.97 -16.13 4.21
N LYS A 233 -3.13 -16.21 3.54
CA LYS A 233 -3.77 -15.05 2.89
C LYS A 233 -4.12 -13.93 3.86
N ASP A 234 -4.47 -14.26 5.10
CA ASP A 234 -4.76 -13.31 6.18
C ASP A 234 -3.51 -12.57 6.71
N ARG A 235 -2.32 -12.99 6.29
CA ARG A 235 -1.03 -12.33 6.53
C ARG A 235 -0.50 -11.58 5.30
N ILE A 236 -1.25 -11.52 4.21
CA ILE A 236 -0.83 -10.83 2.98
C ILE A 236 -1.65 -9.56 2.79
N VAL A 237 -0.98 -8.43 2.61
CA VAL A 237 -1.58 -7.15 2.20
C VAL A 237 -1.25 -6.91 0.74
N VAL A 238 -2.28 -6.83 -0.10
CA VAL A 238 -2.14 -6.57 -1.54
C VAL A 238 -2.39 -5.09 -1.77
N CYS A 239 -1.38 -4.38 -2.28
CA CYS A 239 -1.32 -2.93 -2.37
C CYS A 239 -0.40 -2.49 -3.52
N LEU A 240 -0.59 -1.28 -4.04
CA LEU A 240 0.14 -0.78 -5.20
C LEU A 240 1.59 -0.40 -4.87
N ASN A 241 1.83 0.04 -3.63
CA ASN A 241 3.13 0.58 -3.22
C ASN A 241 3.38 0.43 -1.71
N TYR A 242 4.57 0.83 -1.28
CA TYR A 242 5.02 0.71 0.09
C TYR A 242 4.30 1.68 1.04
N GLU A 243 3.97 2.87 0.55
CA GLU A 243 3.28 3.92 1.29
C GLU A 243 1.85 3.47 1.66
N GLU A 244 1.16 2.81 0.72
CA GLU A 244 -0.13 2.18 0.94
C GLU A 244 -0.02 1.01 1.93
N PHE A 245 1.00 0.16 1.78
CA PHE A 245 1.27 -0.93 2.73
C PHE A 245 1.43 -0.39 4.15
N GLU A 246 2.30 0.60 4.33
CA GLU A 246 2.57 1.23 5.62
C GLU A 246 1.29 1.79 6.25
N ARG A 247 0.47 2.51 5.48
CA ARG A 247 -0.83 3.02 5.94
C ARG A 247 -1.78 1.90 6.37
N ARG A 248 -1.83 0.79 5.63
CA ARG A 248 -2.73 -0.35 5.91
C ARG A 248 -2.33 -1.17 7.14
N ILE A 249 -1.03 -1.26 7.44
CA ILE A 249 -0.53 -2.05 8.57
C ILE A 249 -0.36 -1.23 9.85
N ARG A 250 -0.30 0.09 9.76
CA ARG A 250 -0.23 0.92 10.96
C ARG A 250 -1.56 0.84 11.68
N ARG A 251 -1.49 0.57 12.99
CA ARG A 251 -2.59 0.87 13.88
C ARG A 251 -2.83 2.35 13.75
N ASP A 252 -4.06 2.73 13.43
CA ASP A 252 -4.50 4.08 13.72
C ASP A 252 -4.29 4.29 15.22
N SER A 253 -3.31 5.13 15.56
CA SER A 253 -2.92 5.57 16.92
C SER A 253 -4.03 6.37 17.62
N TYR A 254 -5.26 6.14 17.19
CA TYR A 254 -6.35 7.07 17.06
C TYR A 254 -7.66 6.29 17.28
N SER A 255 -7.74 5.04 16.79
CA SER A 255 -8.74 4.05 17.22
C SER A 255 -8.74 3.82 18.75
N ARG A 256 -7.59 4.00 19.43
CA ARG A 256 -7.50 3.96 20.90
C ARG A 256 -7.94 5.26 21.60
N LYS A 257 -8.10 6.37 20.89
CA LYS A 257 -8.49 7.66 21.48
C LYS A 257 -10.01 7.80 21.65
N ILE A 258 -10.79 7.06 20.86
CA ILE A 258 -12.24 7.03 20.97
C ILE A 258 -12.63 5.74 21.68
N ALA A 259 -13.28 5.85 22.84
CA ALA A 259 -13.78 4.69 23.55
C ALA A 259 -14.86 3.97 22.70
N PRO A 260 -14.98 2.64 22.79
CA PRO A 260 -15.98 1.90 22.01
C PRO A 260 -17.42 2.27 22.39
N ALA A 261 -17.63 2.77 23.61
CA ALA A 261 -18.91 3.27 24.07
C ALA A 261 -18.77 4.54 24.92
N TRP A 262 -19.70 5.48 24.77
CA TRP A 262 -19.80 6.69 25.61
C TRP A 262 -21.15 6.81 26.30
N PRO A 263 -21.18 7.33 27.54
CA PRO A 263 -22.41 7.59 28.27
C PRO A 263 -23.00 8.96 27.88
N TYR A 264 -24.26 9.20 28.24
CA TYR A 264 -24.69 10.57 28.55
C TYR A 264 -24.44 10.87 30.03
N TYR A 265 -24.30 12.14 30.37
CA TYR A 265 -24.16 12.57 31.76
C TYR A 265 -25.49 13.09 32.31
N LEU A 266 -25.92 12.55 33.45
CA LEU A 266 -27.11 12.97 34.18
C LEU A 266 -26.71 13.41 35.58
N ALA A 267 -26.93 14.69 35.91
CA ALA A 267 -26.61 15.26 37.23
C ALA A 267 -25.15 15.04 37.69
N GLY A 268 -24.20 14.97 36.76
CA GLY A 268 -22.78 14.74 37.04
C GLY A 268 -22.35 13.27 37.01
N GLU A 269 -23.28 12.33 36.81
CA GLU A 269 -22.99 10.90 36.72
C GLU A 269 -23.05 10.40 35.27
N ALA A 270 -22.13 9.50 34.93
CA ALA A 270 -22.11 8.83 33.63
C ALA A 270 -23.13 7.70 33.58
N VAL A 271 -24.04 7.72 32.60
CA VAL A 271 -25.10 6.71 32.43
C VAL A 271 -24.95 5.99 31.08
N TYR A 272 -24.78 4.67 31.14
CA TYR A 272 -24.64 3.76 29.98
C TYR A 272 -25.92 2.94 29.78
N SER A 273 -27.06 3.60 29.53
CA SER A 273 -28.35 2.91 29.50
C SER A 273 -28.65 2.15 28.21
N ASN A 274 -27.95 2.46 27.11
CA ASN A 274 -28.05 1.80 25.81
C ASN A 274 -26.83 2.15 24.92
N ASN A 275 -26.86 1.71 23.66
CA ASN A 275 -25.82 1.96 22.64
C ASN A 275 -26.46 2.40 21.31
N ASP A 276 -27.54 3.17 21.40
CA ASP A 276 -28.48 3.38 20.29
C ASP A 276 -27.96 4.35 19.22
N LEU A 277 -26.98 5.21 19.55
CA LEU A 277 -26.40 6.16 18.60
C LEU A 277 -25.06 5.65 18.08
N GLU A 278 -25.00 5.31 16.80
CA GLU A 278 -23.74 4.99 16.12
C GLU A 278 -23.02 6.28 15.70
N VAL A 279 -21.74 6.38 16.07
CA VAL A 279 -20.84 7.42 15.59
C VAL A 279 -19.95 6.81 14.53
N THR A 280 -20.04 7.36 13.32
CA THR A 280 -19.28 6.92 12.14
C THR A 280 -18.11 7.85 11.89
N ASP A 281 -16.97 7.31 11.50
CA ASP A 281 -15.88 8.10 10.91
C ASP A 281 -16.35 8.73 9.59
N LYS A 282 -16.32 10.07 9.48
CA LYS A 282 -16.79 10.78 8.27
C LYS A 282 -15.92 10.56 7.04
N TYR A 283 -14.70 10.07 7.20
CA TYR A 283 -13.80 9.72 6.11
C TYR A 283 -14.00 8.27 5.63
N SER A 284 -13.99 7.28 6.54
CA SER A 284 -14.09 5.87 6.14
C SER A 284 -15.54 5.36 6.03
N GLY A 285 -16.45 5.91 6.83
CA GLY A 285 -17.82 5.45 6.99
C GLY A 285 -18.00 4.35 8.05
N ASP A 286 -16.91 3.87 8.66
CA ASP A 286 -16.97 2.81 9.67
C ASP A 286 -17.53 3.33 11.00
N VAL A 287 -18.24 2.46 11.74
CA VAL A 287 -18.70 2.76 13.10
C VAL A 287 -17.50 2.69 14.06
N VAL A 288 -17.18 3.81 14.69
CA VAL A 288 -16.03 3.95 15.61
C VAL A 288 -16.44 3.93 17.09
N CYS A 289 -17.70 4.24 17.39
CA CYS A 289 -18.21 4.32 18.76
C CYS A 289 -19.73 4.17 18.78
N ARG A 290 -20.28 3.71 19.91
CA ARG A 290 -21.71 3.81 20.22
C ARG A 290 -21.96 4.69 21.44
N VAL A 291 -22.90 5.62 21.34
CA VAL A 291 -23.23 6.56 22.41
C VAL A 291 -24.60 6.20 22.98
N ALA A 292 -24.72 6.24 24.31
CA ALA A 292 -26.00 6.11 24.98
C ALA A 292 -26.92 7.29 24.61
N MET A 293 -28.11 6.99 24.11
CA MET A 293 -29.11 7.99 23.73
C MET A 293 -30.13 8.17 24.86
N ALA A 294 -30.22 9.39 25.39
CA ALA A 294 -31.17 9.71 26.46
C ALA A 294 -32.62 9.61 25.96
N ARG A 295 -33.52 9.16 26.85
CA ARG A 295 -34.96 9.08 26.57
C ARG A 295 -35.69 10.26 27.19
N PRO A 296 -36.96 10.55 26.80
CA PRO A 296 -37.72 11.67 27.37
C PRO A 296 -37.76 11.69 28.90
N ALA A 297 -37.87 10.53 29.56
CA ALA A 297 -37.86 10.44 31.01
C ALA A 297 -36.50 10.84 31.64
N ASP A 298 -35.38 10.66 30.93
CA ASP A 298 -34.06 11.08 31.41
C ASP A 298 -33.89 12.60 31.27
N VAL A 299 -34.51 13.20 30.25
CA VAL A 299 -34.56 14.66 30.08
C VAL A 299 -35.33 15.32 31.22
N GLU A 300 -36.48 14.77 31.62
CA GLU A 300 -37.24 15.26 32.78
C GLU A 300 -36.41 15.21 34.09
N LYS A 301 -35.67 14.12 34.31
CA LYS A 301 -34.74 14.02 35.44
C LYS A 301 -33.63 15.07 35.36
N ALA A 302 -33.09 15.32 34.17
CA ALA A 302 -32.04 16.32 33.96
C ALA A 302 -32.55 17.73 34.27
N ILE A 303 -33.76 18.07 33.82
CA ILE A 303 -34.42 19.36 34.11
C ILE A 303 -34.64 19.52 35.61
N ALA A 304 -35.20 18.51 36.28
CA ALA A 304 -35.43 18.54 37.72
C ALA A 304 -34.11 18.71 38.51
N ALA A 305 -33.05 17.99 38.13
CA ALA A 305 -31.74 18.10 38.75
C ALA A 305 -31.12 19.49 38.55
N ALA A 306 -31.19 20.03 37.33
CA ALA A 306 -30.72 21.37 37.02
C ALA A 306 -31.47 22.44 37.83
N HIS A 307 -32.80 22.34 37.93
CA HIS A 307 -33.63 23.26 38.71
C HIS A 307 -33.27 23.19 40.21
N SER A 308 -33.09 21.98 40.77
CA SER A 308 -32.71 21.82 42.18
C SER A 308 -31.32 22.40 42.50
N SER A 309 -30.42 22.45 41.51
CA SER A 309 -29.06 22.95 41.65
C SER A 309 -28.93 24.46 41.45
N GLU A 310 -29.98 25.12 40.94
CA GLU A 310 -29.96 26.53 40.53
C GLU A 310 -29.56 27.46 41.69
N LYS A 311 -30.23 27.38 42.84
CA LYS A 311 -29.96 28.25 43.99
C LYS A 311 -28.54 28.10 44.52
N ALA A 312 -28.03 26.87 44.56
CA ALA A 312 -26.67 26.59 45.02
C ALA A 312 -25.62 27.17 44.07
N MET A 313 -25.82 27.02 42.75
CA MET A 313 -24.94 27.59 41.74
C MET A 313 -25.01 29.13 41.70
N ALA A 314 -26.20 29.70 41.84
CA ALA A 314 -26.42 31.15 41.91
C ALA A 314 -25.73 31.77 43.13
N SER A 315 -25.77 31.08 44.26
CA SER A 315 -25.11 31.50 45.52
C SER A 315 -23.59 31.29 45.50
N MET A 316 -23.05 30.52 44.55
CA MET A 316 -21.61 30.25 44.45
C MET A 316 -20.85 31.55 44.13
N PRO A 317 -19.84 31.96 44.92
CA PRO A 317 -19.06 33.16 44.64
C PRO A 317 -18.39 33.16 43.26
N ALA A 318 -18.29 34.33 42.63
CA ALA A 318 -17.73 34.46 41.27
C ALA A 318 -16.31 33.89 41.13
N PHE A 319 -15.47 34.01 42.17
CA PHE A 319 -14.12 33.46 42.14
C PHE A 319 -14.10 31.92 42.12
N GLN A 320 -15.08 31.25 42.72
CA GLN A 320 -15.19 29.79 42.69
C GLN A 320 -15.65 29.33 41.31
N ARG A 321 -16.63 30.00 40.71
CA ARG A 321 -17.05 29.74 39.32
C ARG A 321 -15.88 29.92 38.34
N LYS A 322 -15.08 30.98 38.52
CA LYS A 322 -13.84 31.20 37.76
C LYS A 322 -12.88 30.01 37.89
N LYS A 323 -12.64 29.52 39.10
CA LYS A 323 -11.76 28.35 39.34
C LYS A 323 -12.25 27.11 38.59
N VAL A 324 -13.56 26.84 38.60
CA VAL A 324 -14.15 25.71 37.85
C VAL A 324 -13.89 25.85 36.34
N LEU A 325 -14.15 27.02 35.76
CA LEU A 325 -13.91 27.24 34.34
C LEU A 325 -12.42 27.17 33.98
N GLN A 326 -11.54 27.69 34.83
CA GLN A 326 -10.09 27.58 34.65
C GLN A 326 -9.61 26.13 34.68
N HIS A 327 -10.19 25.31 35.57
CA HIS A 327 -9.93 23.87 35.57
C HIS A 327 -10.33 23.24 34.24
N CYS A 328 -11.53 23.52 33.70
CA CYS A 328 -11.95 23.01 32.40
C CYS A 328 -10.99 23.41 31.27
N VAL A 329 -10.56 24.68 31.22
CA VAL A 329 -9.59 25.16 30.21
C VAL A 329 -8.28 24.38 30.30
N GLU A 330 -7.76 24.15 31.50
CA GLU A 330 -6.53 23.38 31.69
C GLU A 330 -6.70 21.94 31.21
N ARG A 331 -7.82 21.28 31.58
CA ARG A 331 -8.11 19.92 31.13
C ARG A 331 -8.24 19.81 29.61
N PHE A 332 -8.88 20.79 28.96
CA PHE A 332 -8.99 20.82 27.49
C PHE A 332 -7.63 21.00 26.82
N ARG A 333 -6.75 21.86 27.35
CA ARG A 333 -5.38 22.01 26.84
C ARG A 333 -4.57 20.73 26.98
N THR A 334 -4.63 20.08 28.15
CA THR A 334 -3.92 18.81 28.37
C THR A 334 -4.42 17.71 27.42
N ARG A 335 -5.71 17.74 27.04
CA ARG A 335 -6.36 16.73 26.18
C ARG A 335 -6.58 17.20 24.73
N ALA A 336 -5.91 18.27 24.30
CA ALA A 336 -6.19 18.90 23.00
C ALA A 336 -6.08 17.92 21.82
N GLU A 337 -5.03 17.09 21.79
CA GLU A 337 -4.81 16.08 20.75
C GLU A 337 -5.85 14.95 20.74
N GLU A 338 -6.51 14.69 21.86
CA GLU A 338 -7.60 13.71 21.97
C GLU A 338 -8.89 14.33 21.42
N LEU A 339 -9.22 15.53 21.87
CA LEU A 339 -10.43 16.26 21.47
C LEU A 339 -10.42 16.65 20.00
N ALA A 340 -9.27 17.11 19.48
CA ALA A 340 -9.08 17.43 18.07
C ALA A 340 -9.34 16.21 17.18
N TYR A 341 -8.90 15.03 17.61
CA TYR A 341 -9.14 13.81 16.88
C TYR A 341 -10.63 13.40 16.88
N CYS A 342 -11.32 13.51 18.02
CA CYS A 342 -12.77 13.27 18.07
C CYS A 342 -13.52 14.17 17.07
N LEU A 343 -13.12 15.45 16.95
CA LEU A 343 -13.69 16.37 15.97
C LEU A 343 -13.40 15.97 14.52
N CYS A 344 -12.20 15.46 14.23
CA CYS A 344 -11.87 14.94 12.91
C CYS A 344 -12.77 13.76 12.54
N VAL A 345 -12.94 12.81 13.46
CA VAL A 345 -13.70 11.58 13.19
C VAL A 345 -15.19 11.86 13.09
N GLU A 346 -15.76 12.58 14.05
CA GLU A 346 -17.22 12.81 14.14
C GLU A 346 -17.69 13.86 13.12
N ALA A 347 -16.95 14.95 12.95
CA ALA A 347 -17.35 16.10 12.14
C ALA A 347 -16.59 16.21 10.81
N GLY A 348 -15.59 15.38 10.55
CA GLY A 348 -14.82 15.38 9.30
C GLY A 348 -13.87 16.58 9.14
N LYS A 349 -13.57 17.30 10.23
CA LYS A 349 -12.70 18.48 10.16
C LYS A 349 -11.25 18.09 9.91
N PRO A 350 -10.49 18.83 9.08
CA PRO A 350 -9.04 18.65 8.98
C PRO A 350 -8.37 18.75 10.36
N ILE A 351 -7.35 17.92 10.61
CA ILE A 351 -6.66 17.86 11.92
C ILE A 351 -5.97 19.16 12.30
N ALA A 352 -5.51 19.93 11.31
CA ALA A 352 -4.91 21.25 11.53
C ALA A 352 -5.94 22.25 12.09
N ASP A 353 -7.18 22.22 11.57
CA ASP A 353 -8.26 23.11 12.00
C ASP A 353 -8.92 22.65 13.31
N SER A 354 -8.71 21.38 13.69
CA SER A 354 -9.30 20.77 14.88
C SER A 354 -8.46 20.97 16.15
N ARG A 355 -7.18 21.36 16.00
CA ARG A 355 -6.26 21.73 17.09
C ARG A 355 -6.44 23.19 17.47
#